data_AF-A0A087TBR0-F1
#
_entry.id   AF-A0A087TBR0-F1
#
_cell.length_a   1.000
_cell.length_b   1.000
_cell.length_c   1.000
_cell.angle_alpha   90.00
_cell.angle_beta   90.00
_cell.angle_gamma   90.00
#
_symmetry.space_group_name_H-M   'P 1'
#
loop_
_entity.id
_entity.type
_entity.pdbx_description
1 polymer ?
#
loop_
_entity_poly.entity_id
_entity_poly.type
_entity_poly.pdbx_seq_one_letter_code
_entity_poly.pdbx_strand_id
1 'polypeptide(L)'
;MAHKVLNLLWSLAHSNDVPTDIMDQALTAHVKILDYSCSQDRDSQKTHWLDRCVEELKNDKWVLPALKQIREICNLYSEAPPNFNHAQRSPHMFYRHEVINRLQQHHSLVILVADNLTAYMNRAHVMAKEHPELDPNSVSPDSRYSHVQQVQERLNFLRFLLKDGQLWLCAPQAKQIWTCLA
;
A
#
# COMPACT_ATOMS: atom_id res chain seq x y z
N MET A 1 -9.68 -10.63 -21.62
CA MET A 1 -9.87 -9.19 -21.90
C MET A 1 -9.49 -8.32 -20.71
N ALA A 2 -9.98 -8.61 -19.49
CA ALA A 2 -9.68 -7.86 -18.26
C ALA A 2 -8.18 -7.64 -18.00
N HIS A 3 -7.33 -8.66 -18.17
CA HIS A 3 -5.89 -8.54 -17.94
C HIS A 3 -5.21 -7.44 -18.78
N LYS A 4 -5.62 -7.26 -20.05
CA LYS A 4 -5.07 -6.20 -20.91
C LYS A 4 -5.46 -4.81 -20.41
N VAL A 5 -6.69 -4.65 -19.94
CA VAL A 5 -7.21 -3.38 -19.39
C VAL A 5 -6.54 -3.04 -18.06
N LEU A 6 -6.35 -4.03 -17.17
CA LEU A 6 -5.63 -3.83 -15.91
C LEU A 6 -4.20 -3.35 -16.15
N ASN A 7 -3.48 -3.97 -17.10
CA ASN A 7 -2.14 -3.50 -17.48
C ASN A 7 -2.16 -2.09 -18.09
N LEU A 8 -3.16 -1.75 -18.90
CA LEU A 8 -3.29 -0.39 -19.45
C LEU A 8 -3.47 0.65 -18.35
N LEU A 9 -4.37 0.41 -17.40
CA LEU A 9 -4.61 1.29 -16.26
C LEU A 9 -3.37 1.41 -15.37
N TRP A 10 -2.67 0.29 -15.14
CA TRP A 10 -1.40 0.28 -14.43
C TRP A 10 -0.36 1.17 -15.13
N SER A 11 -0.13 0.98 -16.43
CA SER A 11 0.79 1.81 -17.21
C SER A 11 0.40 3.29 -17.21
N LEU A 12 -0.89 3.60 -17.32
CA LEU A 12 -1.39 4.98 -17.26
C LEU A 12 -1.07 5.62 -15.91
N ALA A 13 -1.33 4.91 -14.81
CA ALA A 13 -1.05 5.40 -13.46
C ALA A 13 0.46 5.60 -13.16
N HIS A 14 1.34 4.94 -13.92
CA HIS A 14 2.79 5.09 -13.81
C HIS A 14 3.37 6.17 -14.73
N SER A 15 2.56 6.77 -15.60
CA SER A 15 3.03 7.85 -16.46
C SER A 15 3.31 9.11 -15.63
N ASN A 16 4.45 9.76 -15.86
CA ASN A 16 4.74 11.06 -15.26
C ASN A 16 3.97 12.20 -15.94
N ASP A 17 3.41 11.94 -17.12
CA ASP A 17 2.68 12.93 -17.93
C ASP A 17 1.21 13.05 -17.50
N VAL A 18 0.73 12.14 -16.64
CA VAL A 18 -0.64 12.22 -16.11
C VAL A 18 -0.68 12.96 -14.78
N PRO A 19 -1.65 13.87 -14.59
CA PRO A 19 -1.85 14.49 -13.29
C PRO A 19 -2.39 13.49 -12.26
N THR A 20 -2.23 13.83 -10.97
CA THR A 20 -2.51 12.91 -9.85
C THR A 20 -3.97 12.43 -9.82
N ASP A 21 -4.93 13.27 -10.21
CA ASP A 21 -6.34 12.91 -10.29
C ASP A 21 -6.63 11.83 -11.34
N ILE A 22 -5.95 11.86 -12.49
CA ILE A 22 -6.07 10.85 -13.54
C ILE A 22 -5.45 9.52 -13.10
N MET A 23 -4.29 9.58 -12.42
CA MET A 23 -3.68 8.41 -11.80
C MET A 23 -4.64 7.78 -10.78
N ASP A 24 -5.22 8.58 -9.89
CA ASP A 24 -6.17 8.09 -8.87
C ASP A 24 -7.44 7.47 -9.50
N GLN A 25 -7.95 8.06 -10.58
CA GLN A 25 -9.06 7.49 -11.35
C GLN A 25 -8.68 6.15 -11.99
N ALA A 26 -7.48 6.04 -12.56
CA ALA A 26 -6.99 4.81 -13.17
C ALA A 26 -6.86 3.68 -12.13
N LEU A 27 -6.32 3.98 -10.96
CA LEU A 27 -6.19 3.02 -9.85
C LEU A 27 -7.55 2.62 -9.28
N THR A 28 -8.48 3.57 -9.15
CA THR A 28 -9.86 3.29 -8.74
C THR A 28 -10.55 2.34 -9.73
N ALA A 29 -10.42 2.60 -11.03
CA ALA A 29 -10.96 1.73 -12.07
C ALA A 29 -10.30 0.34 -12.03
N HIS A 30 -8.99 0.28 -11.75
CA HIS A 30 -8.25 -0.97 -11.62
C HIS A 30 -8.81 -1.85 -10.48
N VAL A 31 -9.05 -1.26 -9.30
CA VAL A 31 -9.68 -1.97 -8.16
C VAL A 31 -11.08 -2.46 -8.53
N LYS A 32 -11.91 -1.61 -9.16
CA LYS A 32 -13.26 -1.99 -9.58
C LYS A 32 -13.25 -3.20 -10.53
N ILE A 33 -12.35 -3.24 -11.51
CA ILE A 33 -12.25 -4.38 -12.43
C ILE A 33 -11.87 -5.66 -11.67
N LEU A 34 -11.00 -5.58 -10.67
CA LEU A 34 -10.64 -6.73 -9.82
C LEU A 34 -11.81 -7.22 -8.95
N ASP A 35 -12.67 -6.30 -8.51
CA ASP A 35 -13.85 -6.62 -7.71
C ASP A 35 -14.93 -7.34 -8.55
N TYR A 36 -15.25 -6.80 -9.72
CA TYR A 36 -16.28 -7.34 -10.63
C TYR A 36 -15.82 -8.54 -11.47
N SER A 37 -14.57 -9.00 -11.32
CA SER A 37 -14.08 -10.14 -12.10
C SER A 37 -14.81 -11.43 -11.69
N CYS A 38 -15.65 -11.94 -12.59
CA CYS A 38 -16.34 -13.24 -12.42
C CYS A 38 -15.51 -14.44 -12.92
N SER A 39 -14.22 -14.25 -13.16
CA SER A 39 -13.35 -15.29 -13.68
C SER A 39 -12.93 -16.26 -12.58
N GLN A 40 -12.66 -17.52 -12.94
CA GLN A 40 -12.17 -18.53 -11.99
C GLN A 40 -10.78 -18.19 -11.40
N ASP A 41 -10.02 -17.32 -12.08
CA ASP A 41 -8.68 -16.87 -11.66
C ASP A 41 -8.69 -15.53 -10.89
N ARG A 42 -9.85 -15.02 -10.45
CA ARG A 42 -9.96 -13.70 -9.79
C ARG A 42 -8.97 -13.52 -8.64
N ASP A 43 -8.89 -14.49 -7.73
CA ASP A 43 -8.05 -14.36 -6.54
C ASP A 43 -6.55 -14.45 -6.89
N SER A 44 -6.21 -15.18 -7.97
CA SER A 44 -4.86 -15.18 -8.55
C SER A 44 -4.51 -13.82 -9.16
N GLN A 45 -5.47 -13.15 -9.82
CA GLN A 45 -5.28 -11.79 -10.35
C GLN A 45 -5.07 -10.77 -9.23
N LYS A 46 -5.92 -10.78 -8.20
CA LYS A 46 -5.74 -9.92 -7.01
C LYS A 46 -4.36 -10.14 -6.37
N THR A 47 -3.95 -11.39 -6.21
CA THR A 47 -2.63 -11.77 -5.69
C THR A 47 -1.49 -11.23 -6.55
N HIS A 48 -1.54 -11.42 -7.87
CA HIS A 48 -0.54 -10.90 -8.79
C HIS A 48 -0.35 -9.39 -8.65
N TRP A 49 -1.45 -8.63 -8.57
CA TRP A 49 -1.37 -7.17 -8.45
C TRP A 49 -0.89 -6.70 -7.08
N LEU A 50 -1.22 -7.42 -6.00
CA LEU A 50 -0.64 -7.16 -4.69
C LEU A 50 0.88 -7.32 -4.73
N ASP A 51 1.37 -8.42 -5.31
CA ASP A 51 2.82 -8.67 -5.41
C ASP A 51 3.50 -7.58 -6.26
N ARG A 52 2.89 -7.17 -7.38
CA ARG A 52 3.41 -6.03 -8.19
C ARG A 52 3.49 -4.72 -7.41
N CYS A 53 2.47 -4.40 -6.60
CA CYS A 53 2.52 -3.21 -5.75
C CYS A 53 3.62 -3.30 -4.69
N VAL A 54 3.89 -4.48 -4.14
CA VAL A 54 4.99 -4.68 -3.19
C VAL A 54 6.36 -4.46 -3.85
N GLU A 55 6.53 -4.84 -5.11
CA GLU A 55 7.77 -4.53 -5.85
C GLU A 55 7.97 -3.02 -6.01
N GLU A 56 6.91 -2.22 -6.19
CA GLU A 56 7.00 -0.75 -6.19
C GLU A 56 7.49 -0.19 -4.84
N LEU A 57 7.08 -0.80 -3.72
CA LEU A 57 7.57 -0.42 -2.39
C LEU A 57 9.06 -0.68 -2.22
N LYS A 58 9.56 -1.81 -2.75
CA LYS A 58 10.99 -2.15 -2.71
C LYS A 58 11.85 -1.20 -3.55
N ASN A 59 11.27 -0.63 -4.62
CA ASN A 59 11.95 0.32 -5.50
C ASN A 59 11.89 1.78 -5.03
N ASP A 60 11.16 2.10 -3.95
CA ASP A 60 11.04 3.43 -3.32
C ASP A 60 10.63 4.60 -4.25
N LYS A 61 9.96 4.31 -5.38
CA LYS A 61 9.55 5.34 -6.36
C LYS A 61 8.06 5.63 -6.37
N TRP A 62 7.23 4.59 -6.29
CA TRP A 62 5.77 4.68 -6.43
C TRP A 62 5.07 4.25 -5.13
N VAL A 63 5.65 4.66 -4.00
CA VAL A 63 5.30 4.14 -2.67
C VAL A 63 3.85 4.44 -2.28
N LEU A 64 3.45 5.71 -2.24
CA LEU A 64 2.13 6.11 -1.77
C LEU A 64 0.99 5.48 -2.59
N PRO A 65 1.02 5.56 -3.94
CA PRO A 65 0.02 4.89 -4.76
C PRO A 65 0.02 3.37 -4.53
N ALA A 66 1.18 2.72 -4.38
CA ALA A 66 1.26 1.28 -4.08
C ALA A 66 0.62 0.93 -2.73
N LEU A 67 0.89 1.70 -1.67
CA LEU A 67 0.28 1.48 -0.35
C LEU A 67 -1.25 1.58 -0.42
N LYS A 68 -1.76 2.61 -1.10
CA LYS A 68 -3.19 2.79 -1.33
C LYS A 68 -3.78 1.60 -2.10
N GLN A 69 -3.12 1.21 -3.19
CA GLN A 69 -3.59 0.12 -4.04
C GLN A 69 -3.58 -1.24 -3.31
N ILE A 70 -2.55 -1.54 -2.50
CA ILE A 70 -2.51 -2.75 -1.67
C ILE A 70 -3.68 -2.77 -0.70
N ARG A 71 -3.94 -1.65 -0.02
CA ARG A 71 -5.05 -1.53 0.93
C ARG A 71 -6.39 -1.77 0.25
N GLU A 72 -6.64 -1.10 -0.88
CA GLU A 72 -7.90 -1.24 -1.61
C GLU A 72 -8.10 -2.68 -2.15
N ILE A 73 -7.07 -3.32 -2.69
CA ILE A 73 -7.17 -4.71 -3.14
C ILE A 73 -7.41 -5.67 -1.97
N CYS A 74 -6.73 -5.47 -0.83
CA CYS A 74 -6.98 -6.25 0.38
C CYS A 74 -8.44 -6.08 0.88
N ASN A 75 -9.03 -4.90 0.74
CA ASN A 75 -10.41 -4.64 1.11
C ASN A 75 -11.44 -5.36 0.21
N LEU A 76 -11.03 -5.85 -0.97
CA LEU A 76 -11.87 -6.72 -1.81
C LEU A 76 -11.99 -8.16 -1.27
N TYR A 77 -11.30 -8.50 -0.18
CA TYR A 77 -11.45 -9.76 0.54
C TYR A 77 -12.34 -9.55 1.76
N SER A 78 -13.19 -10.55 2.03
CA SER A 78 -14.11 -10.52 3.16
C SER A 78 -13.38 -10.49 4.49
N GLU A 79 -13.99 -9.83 5.48
CA GLU A 79 -13.57 -9.95 6.87
C GLU A 79 -13.97 -11.31 7.43
N ALA A 80 -13.16 -11.82 8.36
CA ALA A 80 -13.52 -13.05 9.06
C ALA A 80 -14.63 -12.76 10.06
N PRO A 81 -15.63 -13.66 10.20
CA PRO A 81 -16.64 -13.53 11.25
C PRO A 81 -15.98 -13.42 12.64
N PRO A 82 -16.56 -12.66 13.59
CA PRO A 82 -15.97 -12.46 14.92
C PRO A 82 -15.76 -13.76 15.72
N ASN A 83 -16.53 -14.82 15.43
CA ASN A 83 -16.37 -16.17 16.03
C ASN A 83 -15.68 -17.16 15.09
N PHE A 84 -14.75 -16.69 14.25
CA PHE A 84 -14.10 -17.51 13.24
C PHE A 84 -13.35 -18.69 13.88
N ASN A 85 -13.84 -19.90 13.63
CA ASN A 85 -13.19 -21.13 14.05
C ASN A 85 -12.49 -21.75 12.84
N HIS A 86 -11.17 -21.98 12.93
CA HIS A 86 -10.35 -22.48 11.81
C HIS A 86 -10.84 -23.81 11.21
N ALA A 87 -11.65 -24.58 11.96
CA ALA A 87 -12.24 -25.83 11.51
C ALA A 87 -13.38 -25.69 10.47
N GLN A 88 -14.02 -24.52 10.32
CA GLN A 88 -15.13 -24.29 9.37
C GLN A 88 -14.69 -23.56 8.09
N ARG A 89 -13.40 -23.66 7.74
CA ARG A 89 -12.84 -23.01 6.54
C ARG A 89 -13.45 -23.59 5.26
N SER A 90 -14.05 -22.73 4.44
CA SER A 90 -14.30 -23.05 3.03
C SER A 90 -12.96 -22.98 2.27
N PRO A 91 -12.54 -24.05 1.58
CA PRO A 91 -11.23 -24.13 0.93
C PRO A 91 -11.03 -23.13 -0.22
N HIS A 92 -12.09 -22.44 -0.66
CA HIS A 92 -12.05 -21.48 -1.77
C HIS A 92 -12.23 -20.01 -1.32
N MET A 93 -12.23 -19.73 -0.02
CA MET A 93 -12.47 -18.39 0.50
C MET A 93 -11.29 -17.90 1.33
N PHE A 94 -10.60 -16.89 0.83
CA PHE A 94 -9.54 -16.19 1.55
C PHE A 94 -10.10 -14.99 2.30
N TYR A 95 -9.77 -14.86 3.57
CA TYR A 95 -10.11 -13.69 4.37
C TYR A 95 -9.03 -12.62 4.26
N ARG A 96 -9.41 -11.35 4.44
CA ARG A 96 -8.50 -10.20 4.38
C ARG A 96 -7.26 -10.39 5.27
N HIS A 97 -7.44 -10.85 6.51
CA HIS A 97 -6.33 -11.06 7.44
C HIS A 97 -5.35 -12.12 6.92
N GLU A 98 -5.81 -13.18 6.26
CA GLU A 98 -4.95 -14.23 5.69
C GLU A 98 -4.12 -13.69 4.53
N VAL A 99 -4.72 -12.85 3.67
CA VAL A 99 -4.02 -12.18 2.57
C VAL A 99 -2.94 -11.23 3.10
N ILE A 100 -3.26 -10.42 4.12
CA ILE A 100 -2.28 -9.53 4.75
C ILE A 100 -1.15 -10.33 5.41
N ASN A 101 -1.47 -11.44 6.10
CA ASN A 101 -0.47 -12.32 6.69
C ASN A 101 0.43 -12.96 5.63
N ARG A 102 -0.10 -13.37 4.48
CA ARG A 102 0.70 -13.87 3.36
C ARG A 102 1.70 -12.82 2.88
N LEU A 103 1.24 -11.58 2.66
CA LEU A 103 2.11 -10.48 2.25
C LEU A 103 3.19 -10.20 3.31
N GLN A 104 2.82 -10.24 4.59
CA GLN A 104 3.77 -10.10 5.69
C GLN A 104 4.81 -11.22 5.68
N GLN A 105 4.41 -12.48 5.50
CA GLN A 105 5.32 -13.63 5.52
C GLN A 105 6.26 -13.64 4.31
N HIS A 106 5.76 -13.30 3.12
CA HIS A 106 6.54 -13.36 1.88
C HIS A 106 7.45 -12.15 1.67
N HIS A 107 7.06 -10.99 2.20
CA HIS A 107 7.72 -9.72 1.88
C HIS A 107 8.16 -8.91 3.11
N SER A 108 7.93 -9.42 4.32
CA SER A 108 8.20 -8.69 5.56
C SER A 108 7.56 -7.30 5.54
N LEU A 109 6.31 -7.22 5.05
CA LEU A 109 5.65 -5.97 4.65
C LEU A 109 5.69 -4.86 5.72
N VAL A 110 5.52 -5.20 7.00
CA VAL A 110 5.64 -4.25 8.12
C VAL A 110 7.03 -3.63 8.20
N ILE A 111 8.10 -4.44 8.04
CA ILE A 111 9.49 -3.95 8.05
C ILE A 111 9.73 -3.08 6.82
N LEU A 112 9.29 -3.53 5.64
CA LEU A 112 9.45 -2.80 4.39
C LEU A 112 8.83 -1.38 4.47
N VAL A 113 7.63 -1.26 5.04
CA VAL A 113 6.96 0.05 5.20
C VAL A 113 7.64 0.91 6.27
N ALA A 114 8.10 0.31 7.37
CA ALA A 114 8.86 1.03 8.40
C ALA A 114 10.18 1.59 7.85
N ASP A 115 10.94 0.78 7.11
CA ASP A 115 12.18 1.20 6.44
C ASP A 115 11.91 2.32 5.44
N ASN A 116 10.84 2.20 4.66
CA ASN A 116 10.45 3.23 3.71
C ASN A 116 10.11 4.56 4.40
N LEU A 117 9.36 4.52 5.50
CA LEU A 117 9.06 5.71 6.30
C LEU A 117 10.34 6.34 6.85
N THR A 118 11.26 5.54 7.40
CA THR A 118 12.55 6.03 7.90
C THR A 118 13.37 6.68 6.79
N ALA A 119 13.49 6.04 5.62
CA ALA A 119 14.22 6.57 4.48
C ALA A 119 13.62 7.89 3.96
N TYR A 120 12.29 7.98 3.92
CA TYR A 120 11.59 9.23 3.60
C TYR A 120 11.88 10.32 4.64
N MET A 121 11.70 10.05 5.93
CA MET A 121 11.93 11.03 7.00
C MET A 121 13.36 11.55 7.01
N ASN A 122 14.36 10.68 6.81
CA ASN A 122 15.76 11.11 6.71
C ASN A 122 15.98 12.13 5.58
N ARG A 123 15.39 11.89 4.39
CA ARG A 123 15.45 12.85 3.27
C ARG A 123 14.69 14.14 3.59
N ALA A 124 13.50 14.04 4.18
CA ALA A 124 12.68 15.19 4.55
C ALA A 124 13.38 16.08 5.60
N HIS A 125 14.05 15.48 6.58
CA HIS A 125 14.83 16.20 7.59
C HIS A 125 16.01 16.97 6.98
N VAL A 126 16.71 16.40 5.99
CA VAL A 126 17.77 17.10 5.27
C VAL A 126 17.18 18.29 4.50
N MET A 127 16.11 18.05 3.75
CA MET A 127 15.44 19.09 2.96
C MET A 127 14.91 20.24 3.83
N ALA A 128 14.35 19.94 5.01
CA ALA A 128 13.87 20.96 5.95
C ALA A 128 15.01 21.80 6.57
N LYS A 129 16.22 21.24 6.70
CA LYS A 129 17.39 22.01 7.13
C LYS A 129 17.93 22.92 6.03
N GLU A 130 17.91 22.46 4.78
CA GLU A 130 18.36 23.22 3.62
C GLU A 130 17.36 24.33 3.23
N HIS A 131 16.06 24.09 3.46
CA HIS A 131 14.97 24.99 3.10
C HIS A 131 13.94 25.13 4.24
N PRO A 132 14.27 25.89 5.31
CA PRO A 132 13.39 26.05 6.49
C PRO A 132 12.05 26.73 6.20
N GLU A 133 11.94 27.43 5.08
CA GLU A 133 10.74 28.16 4.63
C GLU A 133 9.68 27.28 3.96
N LEU A 134 10.00 26.02 3.64
CA LEU A 134 9.05 25.11 2.99
C LEU A 134 7.86 24.82 3.90
N ASP A 135 6.65 25.11 3.40
CA ASP A 135 5.42 24.66 4.04
C ASP A 135 5.27 23.14 3.87
N PRO A 136 5.22 22.34 4.96
CA PRO A 136 5.04 20.89 4.88
C PRO A 136 3.73 20.44 4.22
N ASN A 137 2.74 21.34 4.10
CA ASN A 137 1.49 21.09 3.42
C ASN A 137 1.55 21.35 1.92
N SER A 138 2.56 22.09 1.46
CA SER A 138 2.77 22.35 0.04
C SER A 138 3.30 21.12 -0.68
N VAL A 139 2.92 20.99 -1.96
CA VAL A 139 3.44 19.93 -2.84
C VAL A 139 4.63 20.51 -3.60
N SER A 140 5.81 19.91 -3.43
CA SER A 140 7.01 20.29 -4.18
C SER A 140 6.81 20.06 -5.69
N PRO A 141 7.42 20.87 -6.57
CA PRO A 141 7.28 20.73 -8.03
C PRO A 141 7.58 19.31 -8.57
N ASP A 142 8.53 18.61 -7.94
CA ASP A 142 8.96 17.27 -8.35
C ASP A 142 8.20 16.13 -7.63
N SER A 143 7.19 16.45 -6.80
CA SER A 143 6.43 15.48 -6.01
C SER A 143 4.95 15.52 -6.34
N ARG A 144 4.27 14.37 -6.25
CA ARG A 144 2.81 14.29 -6.31
C ARG A 144 2.13 14.55 -4.97
N TYR A 145 2.89 14.55 -3.88
CA TYR A 145 2.38 14.55 -2.51
C TYR A 145 3.16 15.49 -1.60
N SER A 146 2.45 16.14 -0.67
CA SER A 146 3.06 16.97 0.37
C SER A 146 3.76 16.12 1.43
N HIS A 147 4.58 16.75 2.27
CA HIS A 147 5.23 16.04 3.38
C HIS A 147 4.21 15.39 4.31
N VAL A 148 3.14 16.13 4.65
CA VAL A 148 2.06 15.63 5.50
C VAL A 148 1.42 14.36 4.91
N GLN A 149 1.14 14.34 3.61
CA GLN A 149 0.59 13.16 2.94
C GLN A 149 1.58 11.99 2.94
N GLN A 150 2.86 12.24 2.68
CA GLN A 150 3.90 11.21 2.68
C GLN A 150 4.00 10.48 4.02
N VAL A 151 3.93 11.21 5.15
CA VAL A 151 3.96 10.63 6.48
C VAL A 151 2.64 9.94 6.83
N GLN A 152 1.51 10.63 6.65
CA GLN A 152 0.20 10.12 7.05
C GLN A 152 -0.18 8.83 6.32
N GLU A 153 0.06 8.73 5.01
CA GLU A 153 -0.33 7.55 4.23
C GLU A 153 0.47 6.30 4.65
N ARG A 154 1.76 6.46 4.96
CA ARG A 154 2.59 5.37 5.49
C ARG A 154 2.12 4.91 6.86
N LEU A 155 1.81 5.85 7.77
CA LEU A 155 1.31 5.53 9.10
C LEU A 155 -0.09 4.90 9.07
N ASN A 156 -0.97 5.41 8.22
CA ASN A 156 -2.30 4.84 8.00
C ASN A 156 -2.20 3.40 7.46
N PHE A 157 -1.25 3.14 6.56
CA PHE A 157 -1.01 1.81 6.05
C PHE A 157 -0.45 0.87 7.12
N LEU A 158 0.51 1.32 7.94
CA LEU A 158 0.99 0.54 9.10
C LEU A 158 -0.16 0.21 10.05
N ARG A 159 -1.02 1.18 10.36
CA ARG A 159 -2.22 0.95 11.18
C ARG A 159 -3.14 -0.11 10.56
N PHE A 160 -3.35 -0.06 9.24
CA PHE A 160 -4.13 -1.05 8.51
C PHE A 160 -3.53 -2.46 8.66
N LEU A 161 -2.22 -2.62 8.47
CA LEU A 161 -1.55 -3.92 8.66
C LEU A 161 -1.73 -4.49 10.07
N LEU A 162 -1.57 -3.64 11.09
CA LEU A 162 -1.67 -4.07 12.49
C LEU A 162 -3.11 -4.44 12.87
N LYS A 163 -4.08 -3.64 12.44
CA LYS A 163 -5.49 -3.85 12.77
C LYS A 163 -6.11 -4.97 11.93
N ASP A 164 -6.12 -4.82 10.61
CA ASP A 164 -6.81 -5.72 9.70
C ASP A 164 -6.02 -7.01 9.42
N GLY A 165 -4.69 -6.94 9.51
CA GLY A 165 -3.83 -8.11 9.42
C GLY A 165 -3.65 -8.86 10.74
N GLN A 166 -4.13 -8.30 11.86
CA GLN A 166 -3.88 -8.82 13.22
C GLN A 166 -2.37 -9.01 13.49
N LEU A 167 -1.56 -8.11 12.94
CA LEU A 167 -0.12 -8.14 13.05
C LEU A 167 0.37 -7.33 14.26
N TRP A 168 1.60 -7.61 14.68
CA TRP A 168 2.25 -6.91 15.78
C TRP A 168 3.50 -6.20 15.29
N LEU A 169 3.78 -5.03 15.86
CA LEU A 169 5.10 -4.42 15.76
C LEU A 169 6.00 -5.08 16.80
N CYS A 170 7.13 -5.63 16.37
CA CYS A 170 8.18 -5.99 17.33
C CYS A 170 8.86 -4.71 17.83
N ALA A 171 9.43 -4.77 19.04
CA ALA A 171 10.02 -3.61 19.71
C ALA A 171 11.06 -2.84 18.85
N PRO A 172 11.93 -3.49 18.04
CA PRO A 172 12.85 -2.77 17.16
C PRO A 172 12.16 -1.87 16.14
N GLN A 173 11.09 -2.37 15.49
CA GLN A 173 10.33 -1.62 14.49
C GLN A 173 9.58 -0.45 15.12
N ALA A 174 8.99 -0.66 16.31
CA ALA A 174 8.35 0.42 17.05
C ALA A 174 9.35 1.53 17.42
N LYS A 175 10.55 1.16 17.89
CA LYS A 175 11.62 2.12 18.19
C LYS A 175 12.08 2.86 16.93
N GLN A 176 12.25 2.16 15.82
CA GLN A 176 12.64 2.75 14.53
C GLN A 176 11.63 3.81 14.07
N ILE A 177 10.34 3.47 14.05
CA ILE A 177 9.27 4.40 13.64
C ILE A 177 9.23 5.60 14.59
N TRP A 178 9.33 5.37 15.89
CA TRP A 178 9.37 6.46 16.87
C TRP A 178 10.55 7.40 16.64
N THR A 179 11.75 6.85 16.45
CA THR A 179 12.97 7.64 16.27
C THR A 179 12.98 8.42 14.96
N CYS A 180 12.43 7.91 13.86
CA CYS A 180 12.43 8.66 12.59
C CYS A 180 11.40 9.81 12.56
N LEU A 181 10.36 9.73 13.39
CA LEU A 181 9.33 10.77 13.52
C LEU A 181 9.67 11.85 14.55
N ALA A 182 10.58 11.56 15.48
CA ALA A 182 11.07 12.51 16.48
C ALA A 182 12.04 13.53 15.88
#